data_AF-A0A3D5C2Y5-F1
#
_entry.id   AF-A0A3D5C2Y5-F1
#
_cell.length_a   1.000
_cell.length_b   1.000
_cell.length_c   1.000
_cell.angle_alpha   90.00
_cell.angle_beta   90.00
_cell.angle_gamma   90.00
#
_symmetry.space_group_name_H-M   'P 1'
#
loop_
_entity.id
_entity.type
_entity.pdbx_description
1 polymer ?
#
loop_
_entity_poly.entity_id
_entity_poly.type
_entity_poly.pdbx_seq_one_letter_code
_entity_poly.pdbx_strand_id
1 'polypeptide(L)'
;LAQSSFETIADIPASGNPDTPPLKTGTQTDHIRGVTRLAIAITDELGQQFQQLAVDRDLVIAAALCHDVGKPWEFDPKNQTRWSNNRIRTGWPSIRHPGYGVHICLTVGLPEEVAHVAGGHSGEGELVQRSLTNVIVHQADYAFWGVLRAGDLLNDGA
;
A
#
# COMPACT_ATOMS: atom_id res chain seq x y z
N LEU A 1 -0.13 -11.95 -12.20
CA LEU A 1 0.86 -11.90 -11.08
C LEU A 1 1.05 -13.32 -10.52
N ALA A 2 2.29 -13.77 -10.25
CA ALA A 2 2.60 -15.20 -10.13
C ALA A 2 1.87 -15.98 -9.01
N GLN A 3 1.31 -15.29 -8.01
CA GLN A 3 0.62 -15.89 -6.86
C GLN A 3 -0.80 -15.33 -6.65
N SER A 4 -1.42 -14.78 -7.70
CA SER A 4 -2.82 -14.36 -7.69
C SER A 4 -3.52 -14.66 -9.02
N SER A 5 -4.84 -14.60 -9.05
CA SER A 5 -5.64 -14.72 -10.26
C SER A 5 -5.75 -13.42 -11.06
N PHE A 6 -5.17 -12.32 -10.59
CA PHE A 6 -5.11 -11.07 -11.35
C PHE A 6 -4.04 -11.15 -12.44
N GLU A 7 -4.37 -10.67 -13.63
CA GLU A 7 -3.40 -10.61 -14.74
C GLU A 7 -2.48 -9.41 -14.55
N THR A 8 -3.06 -8.27 -14.19
CA THR A 8 -2.37 -7.00 -13.94
C THR A 8 -2.81 -6.35 -12.62
N ILE A 9 -1.99 -5.43 -12.10
CA ILE A 9 -2.33 -4.60 -10.93
C ILE A 9 -3.60 -3.80 -11.18
N ALA A 10 -3.85 -3.40 -12.44
CA ALA A 10 -5.05 -2.64 -12.80
C ALA A 10 -6.37 -3.40 -12.59
N ASP A 11 -6.32 -4.74 -12.49
CA ASP A 11 -7.50 -5.58 -12.24
C ASP A 11 -7.94 -5.54 -10.77
N ILE A 12 -7.09 -5.04 -9.88
CA ILE A 12 -7.36 -4.99 -8.45
C ILE A 12 -8.24 -3.76 -8.16
N PRO A 13 -9.39 -3.92 -7.47
CA PRO A 13 -10.19 -2.80 -7.02
C PRO A 13 -9.36 -1.85 -6.16
N ALA A 14 -9.38 -0.56 -6.49
CA ALA A 14 -8.65 0.46 -5.73
C ALA A 14 -9.33 0.71 -4.38
N SER A 15 -8.94 -0.04 -3.35
CA SER A 15 -9.45 0.09 -1.99
C SER A 15 -8.31 -0.05 -0.99
N GLY A 16 -8.46 0.55 0.21
CA GLY A 16 -7.49 0.42 1.29
C GLY A 16 -7.37 -1.02 1.79
N ASN A 17 -8.50 -1.69 1.99
CA ASN A 17 -8.61 -3.10 2.38
C ASN A 17 -9.67 -3.81 1.53
N PRO A 18 -9.69 -5.16 1.50
CA PRO A 18 -10.67 -5.93 0.73
C PRO A 18 -12.15 -5.65 1.07
N ASP A 19 -12.42 -5.11 2.26
CA ASP A 19 -13.74 -4.87 2.82
C ASP A 19 -14.11 -3.38 2.93
N THR A 20 -13.25 -2.50 2.43
CA THR A 20 -13.53 -1.07 2.36
C THR A 20 -14.05 -0.66 0.98
N PRO A 21 -14.82 0.43 0.86
CA PRO A 21 -15.35 0.85 -0.43
C PRO A 21 -14.21 1.21 -1.40
N PRO A 22 -14.24 0.70 -2.65
CA PRO A 22 -13.24 1.07 -3.64
C PRO A 22 -13.53 2.44 -4.25
N LEU A 23 -12.58 3.00 -5.00
CA LEU A 23 -12.81 4.20 -5.81
C LEU A 23 -14.01 4.02 -6.76
N LYS A 24 -14.78 5.09 -6.97
CA LYS A 24 -15.84 5.16 -7.99
C LYS A 24 -15.27 4.96 -9.40
N THR A 25 -14.07 5.49 -9.65
CA THR A 25 -13.34 5.37 -10.90
C THR A 25 -11.84 5.26 -10.64
N GLY A 26 -11.13 4.49 -11.46
CA GLY A 26 -9.69 4.24 -11.31
C GLY A 26 -9.38 2.84 -10.77
N THR A 27 -8.10 2.52 -10.75
CA THR A 27 -7.55 1.19 -10.46
C THR A 27 -6.49 1.26 -9.37
N GLN A 28 -6.06 0.11 -8.85
CA GLN A 28 -4.92 0.06 -7.94
C GLN A 28 -3.63 0.63 -8.56
N THR A 29 -3.52 0.68 -9.90
CA THR A 29 -2.40 1.37 -10.57
C THR A 29 -2.45 2.88 -10.36
N ASP A 30 -3.66 3.47 -10.43
CA ASP A 30 -3.85 4.91 -10.20
C ASP A 30 -3.57 5.28 -8.74
N HIS A 31 -3.95 4.39 -7.81
CA HIS A 31 -3.56 4.49 -6.40
C HIS A 31 -2.04 4.56 -6.23
N ILE A 32 -1.31 3.53 -6.70
CA ILE A 32 0.16 3.47 -6.54
C ILE A 32 0.84 4.68 -7.18
N ARG A 33 0.40 5.12 -8.36
CA ARG A 33 0.91 6.33 -9.02
C ARG A 33 0.61 7.59 -8.21
N GLY A 34 -0.60 7.70 -7.67
CA GLY A 34 -1.03 8.82 -6.84
C GLY A 34 -0.17 8.95 -5.58
N VAL A 35 -0.05 7.86 -4.82
CA VAL A 35 0.78 7.79 -3.61
C VAL A 35 2.24 8.10 -3.92
N THR A 36 2.80 7.53 -5.00
CA THR A 36 4.18 7.82 -5.40
C THR A 36 4.40 9.30 -5.70
N ARG A 37 3.49 9.94 -6.43
CA ARG A 37 3.60 11.37 -6.76
C ARG A 37 3.45 12.26 -5.53
N LEU A 38 2.55 11.90 -4.60
CA LEU A 38 2.39 12.62 -3.33
C LEU A 38 3.63 12.46 -2.44
N ALA A 39 4.19 11.25 -2.34
CA ALA A 39 5.41 11.00 -1.57
C ALA A 39 6.62 11.79 -2.11
N ILE A 40 6.75 11.87 -3.44
CA ILE A 40 7.73 12.74 -4.11
C ILE A 40 7.50 14.20 -3.73
N ALA A 41 6.26 14.69 -3.84
CA ALA A 41 5.94 16.09 -3.55
C ALA A 41 6.23 16.45 -2.08
N ILE A 42 5.88 15.58 -1.14
CA ILE A 42 6.19 15.75 0.29
C ILE A 42 7.71 15.81 0.49
N THR A 43 8.45 14.90 -0.14
CA THR A 43 9.92 14.84 -0.04
C THR A 43 10.56 16.12 -0.59
N ASP A 44 10.15 16.54 -1.78
CA ASP A 44 10.72 17.67 -2.48
C ASP A 44 10.41 18.99 -1.75
N GLU A 45 9.16 19.18 -1.29
CA GLU A 45 8.74 20.40 -0.57
C GLU A 45 9.43 20.53 0.79
N LEU A 46 9.39 19.47 1.61
CA LEU A 46 9.99 19.50 2.94
C LEU A 46 11.53 19.53 2.86
N GLY A 47 12.14 18.88 1.87
CA GLY A 47 13.58 18.93 1.64
C GLY A 47 14.06 20.32 1.22
N GLN A 48 13.26 21.07 0.46
CA GLN A 48 13.57 22.46 0.13
C GLN A 48 13.49 23.38 1.35
N GLN A 49 12.47 23.22 2.19
CA GLN A 49 12.28 24.04 3.38
C GLN A 49 13.26 23.69 4.52
N PHE A 50 13.57 22.40 4.69
CA PHE A 50 14.37 21.87 5.77
C PHE A 50 15.54 21.06 5.21
N GLN A 51 16.63 21.74 4.82
CA GLN A 51 17.78 21.08 4.19
C GLN A 51 18.46 20.00 5.06
N GLN A 52 18.24 20.01 6.38
CA GLN A 52 18.68 18.95 7.29
C GLN A 52 17.87 17.65 7.18
N LEU A 53 16.74 17.67 6.47
CA LEU A 53 15.91 16.50 6.20
C LEU A 53 16.57 15.66 5.09
N ALA A 54 17.58 14.89 5.47
CA ALA A 54 18.30 14.01 4.56
C ALA A 54 17.44 12.79 4.19
N VAL A 55 16.61 12.92 3.16
CA VAL A 55 15.79 11.85 2.59
C VAL A 55 16.42 11.37 1.30
N ASP A 56 16.61 10.06 1.17
CA ASP A 56 16.91 9.44 -0.11
C ASP A 56 15.65 9.41 -0.97
N ARG A 57 15.61 10.29 -1.97
CA ARG A 57 14.47 10.44 -2.87
C ARG A 57 14.23 9.21 -3.74
N ASP A 58 15.27 8.51 -4.16
CA ASP A 58 15.13 7.29 -4.98
C ASP A 58 14.59 6.14 -4.14
N LEU A 59 15.01 6.06 -2.87
CA LEU A 59 14.43 5.13 -1.91
C LEU A 59 12.94 5.42 -1.67
N VAL A 60 12.53 6.70 -1.54
CA VAL A 60 11.10 7.06 -1.43
C VAL A 60 10.31 6.60 -2.65
N ILE A 61 10.83 6.80 -3.86
CA ILE A 61 10.17 6.39 -5.09
C ILE A 61 10.01 4.86 -5.14
N ALA A 62 11.10 4.13 -4.90
CA ALA A 62 11.08 2.66 -4.90
C ALA A 62 10.11 2.12 -3.84
N ALA A 63 10.15 2.68 -2.63
CA ALA A 63 9.27 2.30 -1.53
C ALA A 63 7.79 2.61 -1.82
N ALA A 64 7.48 3.80 -2.37
CA ALA A 64 6.11 4.18 -2.70
C ALA A 64 5.54 3.35 -3.86
N LEU A 65 6.36 2.94 -4.82
CA LEU A 65 5.92 2.00 -5.87
C LEU A 65 5.63 0.60 -5.32
N CYS A 66 6.32 0.19 -4.26
CA CYS A 66 6.24 -1.16 -3.69
C CYS A 66 5.36 -1.28 -2.44
N HIS A 67 4.86 -0.18 -1.85
CA HIS A 67 4.17 -0.21 -0.55
C HIS A 67 3.01 -1.22 -0.51
N ASP A 68 2.27 -1.32 -1.62
CA ASP A 68 1.10 -2.16 -1.81
C ASP A 68 1.37 -3.45 -2.61
N VAL A 69 2.64 -3.84 -2.80
CA VAL A 69 3.00 -4.99 -3.66
C VAL A 69 2.40 -6.32 -3.18
N GLY A 70 1.96 -6.40 -1.92
CA GLY A 70 1.26 -7.55 -1.35
C GLY A 70 -0.26 -7.61 -1.62
N LYS A 71 -0.89 -6.53 -2.11
CA LYS A 71 -2.33 -6.50 -2.40
C LYS A 71 -2.81 -7.58 -3.36
N PRO A 72 -2.07 -7.97 -4.42
CA PRO A 72 -2.51 -9.04 -5.30
C PRO A 72 -2.81 -10.36 -4.57
N TRP A 73 -2.07 -10.67 -3.49
CA TRP A 73 -2.33 -11.85 -2.67
C TRP A 73 -3.54 -11.66 -1.76
N GLU A 74 -3.60 -10.51 -1.08
CA GLU A 74 -4.69 -10.21 -0.15
C GLU A 74 -6.03 -10.08 -0.87
N PHE A 75 -6.10 -9.35 -1.98
CA PHE A 75 -7.32 -9.06 -2.72
C PHE A 75 -7.74 -10.18 -3.66
N ASP A 76 -6.91 -11.23 -3.83
CA ASP A 76 -7.22 -12.34 -4.73
C ASP A 76 -8.59 -12.97 -4.38
N PRO A 77 -9.56 -13.01 -5.31
CA PRO A 77 -10.91 -13.51 -5.00
C PRO A 77 -10.93 -14.96 -4.51
N LYS A 78 -9.99 -15.78 -4.97
CA LYS A 78 -9.87 -17.18 -4.54
C LYS A 78 -9.34 -17.25 -3.10
N ASN A 79 -8.36 -16.42 -2.74
CA ASN A 79 -7.89 -16.28 -1.35
C ASN A 79 -8.99 -15.76 -0.44
N GLN A 80 -9.68 -14.69 -0.84
CA GLN A 80 -10.79 -14.10 -0.08
C GLN A 80 -11.88 -15.13 0.21
N THR A 81 -12.31 -15.88 -0.81
CA THR A 81 -13.30 -16.96 -0.67
C THR A 81 -12.80 -18.09 0.22
N ARG A 82 -11.53 -18.52 0.02
CA ARG A 82 -10.92 -19.58 0.84
C ARG A 82 -10.86 -19.19 2.32
N TRP A 83 -10.50 -17.96 2.63
CA TRP A 83 -10.40 -17.45 3.99
C TRP A 83 -11.77 -17.24 4.62
N SER A 84 -12.73 -16.69 3.88
CA SER A 84 -14.09 -16.49 4.39
C SER A 84 -14.80 -17.80 4.71
N ASN A 85 -14.53 -18.88 3.96
CA ASN A 85 -15.16 -20.19 4.15
C ASN A 85 -14.68 -20.94 5.41
N ASN A 86 -13.52 -20.61 5.98
CA ASN A 86 -13.04 -21.24 7.21
C ASN A 86 -12.19 -20.28 8.07
N ARG A 87 -12.83 -19.20 8.52
CA ARG A 87 -12.18 -18.16 9.33
C ARG A 87 -11.56 -18.69 10.62
N ILE A 88 -12.13 -19.73 11.22
CA ILE A 88 -11.59 -20.37 12.45
C ILE A 88 -10.19 -20.93 12.18
N ARG A 89 -9.97 -21.52 11.00
CA ARG A 89 -8.67 -22.11 10.64
C ARG A 89 -7.69 -21.09 10.07
N THR A 90 -8.17 -20.15 9.24
CA THR A 90 -7.27 -19.28 8.46
C THR A 90 -7.23 -17.83 8.92
N GLY A 91 -8.21 -17.34 9.68
CA GLY A 91 -8.48 -15.91 9.81
C GLY A 91 -9.03 -15.30 8.52
N TRP A 92 -9.27 -13.97 8.53
CA TRP A 92 -9.71 -13.21 7.35
C TRP A 92 -9.41 -11.70 7.47
N PRO A 93 -8.73 -11.08 6.48
CA PRO A 93 -7.82 -11.77 5.56
C PRO A 93 -6.74 -12.53 6.36
N SER A 94 -6.30 -13.69 5.87
CA SER A 94 -5.32 -14.52 6.61
C SER A 94 -3.94 -13.87 6.64
N ILE A 95 -3.54 -13.23 5.54
CA ILE A 95 -2.30 -12.46 5.42
C ILE A 95 -2.65 -11.17 4.68
N ARG A 96 -2.44 -10.03 5.34
CA ARG A 96 -2.66 -8.70 4.76
C ARG A 96 -1.54 -8.30 3.80
N HIS A 97 -1.82 -7.33 2.92
CA HIS A 97 -0.84 -6.81 1.98
C HIS A 97 0.48 -6.36 2.62
N PRO A 98 0.56 -5.84 3.86
CA PRO A 98 1.84 -5.43 4.42
C PRO A 98 2.76 -6.62 4.70
N GLY A 99 2.23 -7.66 5.36
CA GLY A 99 2.99 -8.87 5.65
C GLY A 99 3.43 -9.62 4.38
N TYR A 100 2.54 -9.71 3.39
CA TYR A 100 2.91 -10.32 2.11
C TYR A 100 3.85 -9.44 1.28
N GLY A 101 3.74 -8.11 1.40
CA GLY A 101 4.62 -7.15 0.75
C GLY A 101 6.05 -7.27 1.25
N VAL A 102 6.25 -7.41 2.57
CA VAL A 102 7.57 -7.72 3.17
C VAL A 102 8.14 -9.00 2.57
N HIS A 103 7.33 -10.07 2.51
CA HIS A 103 7.75 -11.34 1.92
C HIS A 103 8.22 -11.17 0.47
N ILE A 104 7.46 -10.48 -0.37
CA ILE A 104 7.82 -10.24 -1.77
C ILE A 104 9.13 -9.45 -1.87
N CYS A 105 9.23 -8.33 -1.16
CA CYS A 105 10.39 -7.44 -1.23
C CYS A 105 11.68 -8.19 -0.89
N LEU A 106 11.70 -8.92 0.23
CA LEU A 106 12.88 -9.67 0.65
C LEU A 106 13.18 -10.85 -0.28
N THR A 107 12.14 -11.53 -0.80
CA THR A 107 12.32 -12.69 -1.70
C THR A 107 13.00 -12.31 -3.02
N VAL A 108 12.71 -11.11 -3.55
CA VAL A 108 13.30 -10.63 -4.81
C VAL A 108 14.56 -9.77 -4.61
N GLY A 109 15.04 -9.64 -3.37
CA GLY A 109 16.29 -8.94 -3.05
C GLY A 109 16.18 -7.41 -3.01
N LEU A 110 14.98 -6.85 -2.76
CA LEU A 110 14.85 -5.42 -2.48
C LEU A 110 15.45 -5.10 -1.10
N PRO A 111 15.92 -3.84 -0.89
CA PRO A 111 16.45 -3.40 0.40
C PRO A 111 15.45 -3.54 1.55
N GLU A 112 15.95 -3.73 2.77
CA GLU A 112 15.14 -3.84 3.98
C GLU A 112 14.26 -2.60 4.19
N GLU A 113 14.73 -1.42 3.80
CA GLU A 113 14.01 -0.16 3.91
C GLU A 113 12.74 -0.15 3.04
N VAL A 114 12.77 -0.78 1.86
CA VAL A 114 11.60 -0.94 1.00
C VAL A 114 10.64 -1.97 1.60
N ALA A 115 11.16 -3.09 2.11
CA ALA A 115 10.37 -4.09 2.81
C ALA A 115 9.69 -3.50 4.06
N HIS A 116 10.39 -2.66 4.83
CA HIS A 116 9.86 -1.96 5.99
C HIS A 116 8.71 -1.03 5.63
N VAL A 117 8.81 -0.32 4.50
CA VAL A 117 7.69 0.51 4.00
C VAL A 117 6.51 -0.35 3.61
N ALA A 118 6.73 -1.43 2.86
CA ALA A 118 5.65 -2.37 2.53
C ALA A 118 4.96 -2.92 3.79
N GLY A 119 5.73 -3.30 4.81
CA GLY A 119 5.22 -3.84 6.07
C GLY A 119 4.59 -2.83 7.03
N GLY A 120 5.01 -1.56 6.98
CA GLY A 120 4.66 -0.57 7.99
C GLY A 120 3.90 0.66 7.49
N HIS A 121 3.63 0.82 6.20
CA HIS A 121 2.87 1.99 5.72
C HIS A 121 1.40 1.94 6.17
N SER A 122 0.83 0.76 6.41
CA SER A 122 -0.56 0.57 6.87
C SER A 122 -0.66 0.46 8.40
N GLY A 123 -1.74 -0.12 8.92
CA GLY A 123 -2.03 -0.25 10.35
C GLY A 123 -1.00 -1.05 11.15
N GLU A 124 -0.29 -2.00 10.52
CA GLU A 124 0.81 -2.76 11.12
C GLU A 124 1.95 -1.84 11.58
N GLY A 125 2.10 -0.69 10.92
CA GLY A 125 3.06 0.33 11.29
C GLY A 125 2.82 0.96 12.66
N GLU A 126 1.63 0.83 13.25
CA GLU A 126 1.34 1.31 14.61
C GLU A 126 2.05 0.47 15.69
N LEU A 127 2.55 -0.71 15.34
CA LEU A 127 3.26 -1.62 16.24
C LEU A 127 4.78 -1.50 16.16
N VAL A 128 5.30 -0.62 15.30
CA VAL A 128 6.74 -0.44 15.06
C VAL A 128 7.09 1.04 14.94
N GLN A 129 8.38 1.35 15.02
CA GLN A 129 8.85 2.69 14.66
C GLN A 129 8.99 2.78 13.13
N ARG A 130 8.14 3.59 12.49
CA ARG A 130 8.28 3.90 11.06
C ARG A 130 9.60 4.65 10.83
N SER A 131 10.33 4.25 9.78
CA SER A 131 11.47 5.02 9.27
C SER A 131 10.99 6.32 8.64
N LEU A 132 11.90 7.27 8.38
CA LEU A 132 11.55 8.52 7.70
C LEU A 132 10.85 8.29 6.35
N THR A 133 11.41 7.40 5.51
CA THR A 133 10.79 7.02 4.23
C THR A 133 9.40 6.42 4.42
N ASN A 134 9.23 5.54 5.42
CA ASN A 134 7.94 4.94 5.71
C ASN A 134 6.90 5.99 6.16
N VAL A 135 7.28 6.94 7.02
CA VAL A 135 6.41 8.04 7.42
C VAL A 135 5.95 8.85 6.21
N ILE A 136 6.85 9.18 5.27
CA ILE A 136 6.49 9.92 4.05
C ILE A 136 5.46 9.14 3.22
N VAL A 137 5.72 7.84 2.97
CA VAL A 137 4.82 7.00 2.17
C VAL A 137 3.48 6.77 2.86
N HIS A 138 3.48 6.52 4.17
CA HIS A 138 2.27 6.41 4.99
C HIS A 138 1.40 7.67 4.90
N GLN A 139 2.01 8.85 5.06
CA GLN A 139 1.27 10.12 4.98
C GLN A 139 0.74 10.36 3.56
N ALA A 140 1.51 10.00 2.53
CA ALA A 140 1.06 10.09 1.14
C ALA A 140 -0.14 9.17 0.83
N ASP A 141 -0.10 7.93 1.32
CA ASP A 141 -1.19 6.94 1.20
C ASP A 141 -2.46 7.43 1.91
N TYR A 142 -2.33 7.86 3.18
CA TYR A 142 -3.46 8.36 3.94
C TYR A 142 -4.03 9.67 3.36
N ALA A 143 -3.18 10.57 2.85
CA ALA A 143 -3.63 11.76 2.16
C ALA A 143 -4.40 11.43 0.88
N PHE A 144 -3.93 10.46 0.08
CA PHE A 144 -4.64 10.00 -1.11
C PHE A 144 -6.06 9.56 -0.77
N TRP A 145 -6.21 8.64 0.17
CA TRP A 145 -7.54 8.15 0.56
C TRP A 145 -8.40 9.21 1.23
N GLY A 146 -7.82 10.02 2.12
CA GLY A 146 -8.53 11.06 2.85
C GLY A 146 -9.11 12.14 1.93
N VAL A 147 -8.33 12.62 0.98
CA VAL A 147 -8.76 13.66 0.03
C VAL A 147 -9.83 13.11 -0.91
N LEU A 148 -9.64 11.92 -1.48
CA LEU A 148 -10.63 11.33 -2.40
C LEU A 148 -11.94 10.97 -1.68
N ARG A 149 -11.88 10.57 -0.41
CA ARG A 149 -13.09 10.40 0.43
C ARG A 149 -13.83 11.72 0.61
N ALA A 150 -13.13 12.79 0.99
CA ALA A 150 -13.75 14.10 1.17
C ALA A 150 -14.33 14.66 -0.14
N GLY A 151 -13.74 14.28 -1.28
CA GLY A 151 -14.24 14.60 -2.61
C GLY A 151 -15.37 13.70 -3.15
N ASP A 152 -15.91 12.80 -2.33
CA ASP A 152 -16.96 11.84 -2.74
C ASP A 152 -16.55 10.98 -3.96
N LEU A 153 -15.31 10.48 -3.95
CA LEU A 153 -14.74 9.66 -5.03
C LEU A 153 -14.58 8.18 -4.67
N LEU A 154 -15.06 7.76 -3.50
CA LEU A 154 -15.20 6.36 -3.08
C LEU A 154 -16.65 5.91 -3.25
N ASN A 155 -16.88 4.66 -3.62
CA ASN A 155 -18.21 4.08 -3.60
C ASN A 155 -18.79 4.09 -2.18
N ASP A 156 -20.09 3.93 -2.06
CA ASP A 156 -20.73 3.70 -0.77
C ASP A 156 -20.31 2.34 -0.21
N GLY A 157 -20.16 2.25 1.12
CA GLY A 157 -19.93 0.96 1.78
C GLY A 157 -21.14 0.05 1.64
N ALA A 158 -20.87 -1.23 1.40
CA ALA A 158 -21.88 -2.28 1.46
C ALA A 158 -22.37 -2.50 2.91
#